data_AF-A0A5D2HTN8-F1
#
_entry.id   AF-A0A5D2HTN8-F1
#
_cell.length_a   1.000
_cell.length_b   1.000
_cell.length_c   1.000
_cell.angle_alpha   90.00
_cell.angle_beta   90.00
_cell.angle_gamma   90.00
#
_symmetry.space_group_name_H-M   'P 1'
#
loop_
_entity.id
_entity.type
_entity.pdbx_description
1 polymer ?
#
loop_
_entity_poly.entity_id
_entity_poly.type
_entity_poly.pdbx_seq_one_letter_code
_entity_poly.pdbx_strand_id
1 'polypeptide(L)' 'MDEVLASVAETIKNFAVIYLLNKHIMIDLGTGNNNKINWALKDKQEFIDIVETVYRGARKGRGLVIAPKDYSTKYRY' A
#
# COMPACT_ATOMS: atom_id res chain seq x y z
N MET A 1 -1.12 -15.52 -7.98
CA MET A 1 -0.24 -14.36 -7.66
C MET A 1 0.09 -14.36 -6.16
N ASP A 2 -0.36 -15.39 -5.43
CA ASP A 2 -0.78 -15.23 -4.04
C ASP A 2 0.25 -15.72 -3.02
N GLU A 3 1.06 -16.75 -3.33
CA GLU A 3 2.02 -17.28 -2.35
C GLU A 3 3.34 -16.52 -2.33
N VAL A 4 3.90 -16.22 -3.51
CA VAL A 4 5.18 -15.48 -3.63
C VAL A 4 5.00 -14.07 -3.08
N LEU A 5 3.92 -13.39 -3.46
CA LEU A 5 3.65 -12.04 -2.97
C LEU A 5 3.34 -12.04 -1.46
N ALA A 6 2.63 -13.05 -0.93
CA ALA A 6 2.40 -13.18 0.51
C ALA A 6 3.69 -13.46 1.30
N SER A 7 4.60 -14.28 0.77
CA SER A 7 5.90 -14.53 1.41
C SER A 7 6.78 -13.27 1.44
N VAL A 8 6.72 -12.48 0.38
CA VAL A 8 7.46 -11.21 0.26
C VAL A 8 6.83 -10.14 1.15
N ALA A 9 5.50 -10.10 1.25
CA ALA A 9 4.75 -9.21 2.14
C ALA A 9 5.18 -9.35 3.61
N GLU A 10 5.35 -10.59 4.09
CA GLU A 10 5.80 -10.89 5.46
C GLU A 10 7.17 -10.26 5.78
N THR A 11 8.01 -10.11 4.76
CA THR A 11 9.37 -9.56 4.89
C THR A 11 9.38 -8.03 4.85
N ILE A 12 8.46 -7.40 4.10
CA ILE A 12 8.43 -5.94 3.84
C ILE A 12 7.50 -5.19 4.80
N LYS A 13 6.73 -5.90 5.65
CA LYS A 13 5.72 -5.35 6.59
C LYS A 13 6.17 -4.17 7.47
N ASN A 14 7.47 -3.97 7.67
CA ASN A 14 8.00 -2.92 8.54
C ASN A 14 8.25 -1.58 7.83
N PHE A 15 8.47 -1.54 6.52
CA PHE A 15 8.62 -0.30 5.73
C PHE A 15 8.31 -0.57 4.25
N ALA A 16 7.15 -0.11 3.76
CA ALA A 16 6.74 -0.32 2.37
C ALA A 16 6.75 1.00 1.58
N VAL A 17 7.72 1.13 0.67
CA VAL A 17 7.64 2.05 -0.48
C VAL A 17 7.28 1.21 -1.69
N ILE A 18 6.13 1.49 -2.32
CA ILE A 18 5.64 0.67 -3.42
C ILE A 18 6.09 1.29 -4.75
N TYR A 19 6.97 0.57 -5.45
CA TYR A 19 7.40 0.88 -6.81
C TYR A 19 6.78 -0.12 -7.79
N LEU A 20 6.17 0.37 -8.86
CA LEU A 20 5.75 -0.46 -9.98
C LEU A 20 6.42 0.04 -11.26
N LEU A 21 7.19 -0.83 -11.94
CA LEU A 21 7.92 -0.50 -13.18
C LEU A 21 8.81 0.76 -13.06
N ASN A 22 9.59 0.85 -11.97
CA ASN A 22 10.43 2.01 -11.62
C ASN A 22 9.68 3.34 -11.41
N LYS A 23 8.34 3.31 -11.32
CA LYS A 23 7.55 4.48 -10.92
C LYS A 23 7.13 4.35 -9.47
N HIS A 24 7.36 5.42 -8.71
CA HIS A 24 6.79 5.59 -7.39
C HIS A 24 5.28 5.82 -7.55
N ILE A 25 4.48 5.02 -6.84
CA ILE A 25 3.02 5.17 -6.83
C ILE A 25 2.60 5.71 -5.48
N MET A 26 1.90 6.84 -5.50
CA MET A 26 1.33 7.44 -4.30
C MET A 26 0.03 6.74 -3.92
N ILE A 27 -0.24 6.63 -2.61
CA ILE A 27 -1.42 5.98 -2.06
C ILE A 27 -2.07 6.94 -1.08
N ASP A 28 -3.30 7.36 -1.34
CA ASP A 28 -4.10 8.13 -0.40
C ASP A 28 -4.70 7.19 0.65
N LEU A 29 -4.22 7.33 1.88
CA LEU A 29 -4.62 6.55 3.04
C LEU A 29 -5.47 7.38 4.03
N GLY A 30 -5.75 8.65 3.73
CA GLY A 30 -6.43 9.57 4.65
C GLY A 30 -5.56 10.09 5.81
N THR A 31 -4.26 9.79 5.80
CA THR A 31 -3.28 10.24 6.82
C THR A 31 -2.58 11.54 6.46
N GLY A 32 -2.79 12.06 5.25
CA GLY A 32 -2.13 13.26 4.73
C GLY A 32 -0.74 13.03 4.12
N ASN A 33 -0.14 11.84 4.30
CA ASN A 33 1.11 11.45 3.63
C ASN A 33 0.87 10.30 2.65
N ASN A 34 0.94 10.61 1.36
CA ASN A 34 0.62 9.65 0.30
C ASN A 34 1.87 8.94 -0.26
N ASN A 35 3.07 9.28 0.22
CA ASN A 35 4.32 8.80 -0.36
C ASN A 35 4.77 7.44 0.19
N LYS A 36 4.39 7.11 1.43
CA LYS A 36 4.85 5.92 2.15
C LYS A 36 3.93 5.60 3.33
N ILE A 37 3.87 4.31 3.66
CA ILE A 37 3.26 3.82 4.90
C ILE A 37 4.36 3.81 5.97
N ASN A 38 4.21 4.59 7.03
CA ASN A 38 5.21 4.77 8.10
C ASN A 38 4.83 4.07 9.42
N TRP A 39 3.82 3.20 9.41
CA TRP A 39 3.41 2.41 10.55
C TRP A 39 3.37 0.92 10.19
N ALA A 40 3.45 0.07 11.21
CA ALA A 40 3.34 -1.37 11.02
C ALA A 40 1.88 -1.76 10.73
N LEU A 41 1.65 -2.43 9.59
CA LEU A 41 0.38 -3.07 9.28
C LEU A 41 0.30 -4.39 10.06
N LYS A 42 -0.75 -4.55 10.88
CA LYS A 42 -0.95 -5.74 11.72
C LYS A 42 -1.69 -6.87 11.00
N ASP A 43 -2.51 -6.51 10.03
CA ASP A 43 -3.33 -7.45 9.27
C ASP A 43 -2.71 -7.71 7.89
N LYS A 44 -2.54 -9.00 7.57
CA LYS A 44 -2.01 -9.44 6.27
C LYS A 44 -2.98 -9.12 5.14
N GLN A 45 -4.29 -9.19 5.40
CA GLN A 45 -5.29 -8.89 4.38
C GLN A 45 -5.27 -7.41 4.02
N GLU A 46 -5.13 -6.50 4.99
CA GLU A 46 -4.98 -5.06 4.74
C GLU A 46 -3.81 -4.76 3.79
N PHE A 47 -2.68 -5.48 3.93
CA PHE A 47 -1.55 -5.31 3.02
C PHE A 47 -1.85 -5.81 1.60
N ILE A 48 -2.46 -6.99 1.47
CA ILE A 48 -2.82 -7.57 0.17
C ILE A 48 -3.77 -6.63 -0.58
N ASP A 49 -4.80 -6.13 0.10
CA ASP A 49 -5.79 -5.22 -0.49
C ASP A 49 -5.16 -3.90 -0.99
N ILE A 50 -4.19 -3.36 -0.24
CA ILE A 50 -3.43 -2.17 -0.64
C ILE A 50 -2.61 -2.46 -1.92
N VAL A 51 -1.88 -3.57 -1.94
CA VAL A 51 -1.05 -3.95 -3.09
C VAL A 51 -1.90 -4.19 -4.34
N GLU A 52 -3.04 -4.85 -4.18
CA GLU A 52 -3.99 -5.07 -5.28
C GLU A 52 -4.52 -3.74 -5.83
N THR A 53 -4.87 -2.81 -4.95
CA THR A 53 -5.36 -1.48 -5.33
C THR A 53 -4.30 -0.69 -6.10
N VAL A 54 -3.05 -0.74 -5.65
CA VAL A 54 -1.91 -0.13 -6.34
C VAL A 54 -1.70 -0.77 -7.71
N TYR A 55 -1.69 -2.10 -7.79
CA TYR A 55 -1.51 -2.81 -9.05
C TYR A 55 -2.60 -2.45 -10.07
N ARG A 56 -3.87 -2.45 -9.64
CA ARG A 56 -5.02 -2.08 -10.48
C ARG A 56 -4.95 -0.62 -10.95
N GLY A 57 -4.57 0.30 -10.05
CA GLY A 57 -4.46 1.72 -10.38
C GLY A 57 -3.28 2.03 -11.30
N ALA A 58 -2.13 1.46 -11.03
CA ALA A 58 -0.92 1.67 -11.83
C ALA A 58 -1.01 1.00 -13.21
N ARG A 59 -1.68 -0.16 -13.34
CA ARG A 59 -2.01 -0.76 -14.65
C ARG A 59 -2.89 0.16 -15.51
N LYS A 60 -3.69 1.04 -14.90
CA LYS A 60 -4.48 2.09 -15.57
C LYS A 60 -3.69 3.39 -15.78
N GLY A 61 -2.38 3.41 -15.47
CA GLY A 61 -1.52 4.58 -15.62
C GLY A 61 -1.70 5.65 -14.54
N ARG A 62 -2.36 5.36 -13.42
CA ARG A 62 -2.54 6.31 -12.31
C ARG A 62 -1.28 6.39 -11.45
N GLY A 63 -0.81 7.61 -11.17
CA GLY A 63 0.30 7.88 -10.24
C GLY A 63 -0.14 8.04 -8.77
N LEU A 64 -1.45 8.18 -8.53
CA LEU A 64 -2.06 8.24 -7.21
C LEU A 64 -3.24 7.26 -7.19
N VAL A 65 -3.32 6.42 -6.16
CA VAL A 65 -4.42 5.50 -5.90
C VAL A 65 -5.03 5.77 -4.54
N ILE A 66 -6.32 5.55 -4.38
CA ILE A 66 -7.02 5.72 -3.10
C ILE A 66 -7.11 4.35 -2.45
N ALA A 67 -6.74 4.24 -1.18
CA ALA A 67 -6.80 2.99 -0.45
C ALA A 67 -8.26 2.51 -0.28
N PRO A 68 -8.50 1.19 -0.22
CA PRO A 68 -9.85 0.63 -0.04
C PRO A 68 -10.44 0.93 1.35
N LYS A 69 -9.59 1.33 2.30
CA LYS A 69 -9.96 1.64 3.69
C LYS A 69 -9.39 2.99 4.08
N ASP A 70 -10.15 3.73 4.87
CA ASP A 70 -9.69 4.99 5.46
C ASP A 70 -8.85 4.70 6.72
N TYR A 71 -7.62 5.21 6.74
CA TYR A 71 -6.71 5.11 7.88
C TYR A 71 -6.62 6.42 8.67
N SER A 72 -7.45 7.43 8.34
CA SER A 72 -7.46 8.76 8.96
C SER A 72 -7.72 8.77 10.47
N THR A 73 -8.43 7.77 11.02
CA THR A 73 -8.80 7.72 12.45
C THR A 73 -7.92 6.79 13.27
N LYS A 74 -7.22 5.85 12.63
CA LYS A 74 -6.54 4.74 13.31
C LYS A 74 -5.13 5.12 13.80
N TYR A 75 -4.51 6.14 13.21
CA TYR A 75 -3.10 6.49 13.45
C TYR A 75 -2.81 8.01 13.44
N ARG A 76 -3.76 8.84 13.86
CA ARG A 76 -3.49 10.26 14.21
C ARG A 76 -2.71 10.32 15.52
N TYR A 77 -1.40 10.11 15.46
CA TYR A 77 -0.46 10.46 16.52
C TYR A 77 0.72 11.19 15.91
#